data_AF-A0A9C9MIQ8-F1
#
_entry.id   AF-A0A9C9MIQ8-F1
#
_cell.length_a   1.000
_cell.length_b   1.000
_cell.length_c   1.000
_cell.angle_alpha   90.00
_cell.angle_beta   90.00
_cell.angle_gamma   90.00
#
_symmetry.space_group_name_H-M   'P 1'
#
loop_
_entity.id
_entity.type
_entity.pdbx_description
1 polymer ?
#
loop_
_entity_poly.entity_id
_entity_poly.type
_entity_poly.pdbx_seq_one_letter_code
_entity_poly.pdbx_strand_id
1 'polypeptide(L)'
;MSKFKEKLAEKIPSYRERVTRLVKEYGDVVVDQVKMSQMYGGMRGIKCLTTDISYLDPEEGIRFRGYTIPECLAKLPKKSGAEMPYVEGHFYLLLTGDIPTESDIKDVVDDFAKRSKVPQYVFDMIRAMHKDTHPMTMFNAAVLALQKESEFVPKYNAGMSKMDYWDPFFEDSMNLLAKLPEIAAFIYRYKYKGDTAIAPDPNLDFGANFANMMGIDSPYDEISRLYFILHSDHESGNVSAHT
;
A
#
# COMPACT_ATOMS: atom_id res chain seq x y z
N MET A 1 -8.79 -8.05 17.41
CA MET A 1 -8.56 -7.12 16.29
C MET A 1 -7.17 -6.53 16.51
N SER A 2 -6.37 -6.26 15.46
CA SER A 2 -5.07 -5.60 15.70
C SER A 2 -5.31 -4.17 16.20
N LYS A 3 -4.36 -3.61 16.96
CA LYS A 3 -4.47 -2.23 17.48
C LYS A 3 -4.60 -1.24 16.33
N PHE A 4 -3.91 -1.51 15.22
CA PHE A 4 -4.04 -0.73 14.00
C PHE A 4 -5.46 -0.72 13.44
N LYS A 5 -6.12 -1.89 13.35
CA LYS A 5 -7.48 -1.98 12.83
C LYS A 5 -8.50 -1.30 13.77
N GLU A 6 -8.31 -1.41 15.08
CA GLU A 6 -9.10 -0.68 16.08
C GLU A 6 -9.00 0.83 15.89
N LYS A 7 -7.78 1.35 15.73
CA LYS A 7 -7.55 2.78 15.46
C LYS A 7 -8.26 3.26 14.20
N LEU A 8 -8.23 2.46 13.13
CA LEU A 8 -8.93 2.79 11.89
C LEU A 8 -10.46 2.77 12.10
N ALA A 9 -10.98 1.77 12.81
CA ALA A 9 -12.39 1.65 13.15
C ALA A 9 -12.92 2.88 13.92
N GLU A 10 -12.14 3.40 14.88
CA GLU A 10 -12.47 4.60 15.65
C GLU A 10 -12.62 5.85 14.76
N LYS A 11 -11.83 5.95 13.69
CA LYS A 11 -11.82 7.12 12.80
C LYS A 11 -12.90 7.08 11.72
N ILE A 12 -13.33 5.90 11.28
CA ILE A 12 -14.29 5.75 10.18
C ILE A 12 -15.61 6.53 10.38
N PRO A 13 -16.24 6.55 11.58
CA PRO A 13 -17.46 7.32 11.79
C PRO A 13 -17.31 8.82 11.50
N SER A 14 -16.22 9.45 11.94
CA SER A 14 -16.00 10.88 11.72
C SER A 14 -15.72 11.20 10.24
N TYR A 15 -15.00 10.31 9.54
CA TYR A 15 -14.82 10.44 8.08
C TYR A 15 -16.15 10.33 7.33
N ARG A 16 -17.02 9.39 7.71
CA ARG A 16 -18.36 9.25 7.13
C ARG A 16 -19.22 10.48 7.37
N GLU A 17 -19.20 11.01 8.59
CA GLU A 17 -19.94 12.22 8.94
C GLU A 17 -19.44 13.41 8.11
N ARG A 18 -18.12 13.59 7.98
CA ARG A 18 -17.51 14.64 7.16
C ARG A 18 -17.97 14.57 5.71
N VAL A 19 -17.93 13.39 5.08
CA VAL A 19 -18.36 13.22 3.68
C VAL A 19 -19.86 13.44 3.54
N THR A 20 -20.66 12.91 4.46
CA THR A 20 -22.13 13.11 4.46
C THR A 20 -22.48 14.58 4.57
N ARG A 21 -21.78 15.32 5.44
CA ARG A 21 -21.96 16.76 5.59
C ARG A 21 -21.55 17.53 4.34
N LEU A 22 -20.39 17.21 3.75
CA LEU A 22 -19.91 17.86 2.53
C LEU A 22 -20.90 17.71 1.37
N VAL A 23 -21.43 16.50 1.16
CA VAL A 23 -22.42 16.25 0.11
C VAL A 23 -23.75 16.96 0.42
N LYS A 24 -24.18 16.96 1.69
CA LYS A 24 -25.43 17.62 2.10
C LYS A 24 -25.38 19.14 1.95
N GLU A 25 -24.27 19.76 2.34
CA GLU A 25 -24.13 21.23 2.38
C GLU A 25 -23.63 21.82 1.07
N TYR A 26 -22.81 21.07 0.32
CA TYR A 26 -22.09 21.58 -0.86
C TYR A 26 -22.27 20.71 -2.11
N GLY A 27 -23.24 19.78 -2.12
CA GLY A 27 -23.45 18.85 -3.25
C GLY A 27 -23.71 19.53 -4.60
N ASP A 28 -24.28 20.73 -4.60
CA ASP A 28 -24.57 21.52 -5.81
C ASP A 28 -23.46 22.52 -6.16
N VAL A 29 -22.35 22.55 -5.43
CA VAL A 29 -21.22 23.45 -5.72
C VAL A 29 -20.49 22.96 -6.97
N VAL A 30 -20.41 23.84 -7.96
CA VAL A 30 -19.64 23.58 -9.19
C VAL A 30 -18.15 23.63 -8.88
N VAL A 31 -17.47 22.49 -8.96
CA VAL A 31 -16.03 22.36 -8.69
C VAL A 31 -15.13 22.55 -9.93
N ASP A 32 -15.70 22.40 -11.14
CA ASP A 32 -14.97 22.54 -12.40
C ASP A 32 -15.90 22.78 -13.61
N GLN A 33 -15.33 23.21 -14.74
CA GLN A 33 -16.01 23.39 -16.03
C GLN A 33 -15.29 22.56 -17.12
N VAL A 34 -16.00 21.64 -17.76
CA VAL A 34 -15.39 20.69 -18.71
C VAL A 34 -15.50 21.18 -20.16
N LYS A 35 -14.36 21.22 -20.86
CA LYS A 35 -14.27 21.52 -22.29
C LYS A 35 -14.19 20.24 -23.13
N MET A 36 -14.63 20.30 -24.39
CA MET A 36 -14.52 19.19 -25.36
C MET A 36 -13.10 18.65 -25.50
N SER A 37 -12.09 19.53 -25.47
CA SER A 37 -10.68 19.13 -25.56
C SER A 37 -10.23 18.29 -24.35
N GLN A 38 -10.80 18.50 -23.17
CA GLN A 38 -10.46 17.70 -21.99
C GLN A 38 -11.11 16.32 -22.04
N MET A 39 -12.28 16.18 -22.66
CA MET A 39 -12.92 14.88 -22.88
C MET A 39 -12.06 13.99 -23.78
N TYR A 40 -11.60 14.51 -24.92
CA TYR A 40 -10.70 13.78 -25.83
C TYR A 40 -9.25 13.71 -25.32
N GLY A 41 -8.87 14.62 -24.42
CA GLY A 41 -7.54 14.70 -23.83
C GLY A 41 -7.33 13.85 -22.58
N GLY A 42 -8.25 12.92 -22.29
CA GLY A 42 -8.15 12.01 -21.14
C GLY A 42 -8.32 12.73 -19.80
N MET A 43 -9.35 13.58 -19.68
CA MET A 43 -9.69 14.32 -18.45
C MET A 43 -8.60 15.27 -17.95
N ARG A 44 -7.70 15.73 -18.84
CA ARG A 44 -6.62 16.64 -18.48
C ARG A 44 -7.14 17.89 -17.77
N GLY A 45 -6.72 18.07 -16.52
CA GLY A 45 -7.08 19.21 -15.68
C GLY A 45 -8.54 19.20 -15.21
N ILE A 46 -9.27 18.09 -15.33
CA ILE A 46 -10.62 17.95 -14.76
C ILE A 46 -10.49 17.41 -13.32
N LYS A 47 -11.07 18.13 -12.36
CA LYS A 47 -11.23 17.65 -10.98
C LYS A 47 -12.40 16.68 -10.89
N CYS A 48 -12.10 15.37 -10.85
CA CYS A 48 -13.14 14.32 -10.89
C CYS A 48 -12.96 13.17 -9.88
N LEU A 49 -11.89 13.19 -9.08
CA LEU A 49 -11.60 12.16 -8.07
C LEU A 49 -11.32 12.80 -6.71
N THR A 50 -11.52 12.05 -5.65
CA THR A 50 -11.22 12.46 -4.28
C THR A 50 -10.24 11.48 -3.64
N THR A 51 -9.21 11.99 -3.00
CA THR A 51 -8.32 11.22 -2.13
C THR A 51 -8.03 12.02 -0.87
N ASP A 52 -7.93 11.33 0.27
CA ASP A 52 -7.52 11.91 1.55
C ASP A 52 -6.09 11.51 1.93
N ILE A 53 -5.39 10.75 1.08
CA ILE A 53 -4.10 10.11 1.40
C ILE A 53 -2.93 11.05 1.13
N SER A 54 -2.87 11.62 -0.08
CA SER A 54 -1.84 12.59 -0.47
C SER A 54 -2.41 13.68 -1.37
N TYR A 55 -1.69 14.82 -1.41
CA TYR A 55 -1.95 15.89 -2.37
C TYR A 55 -0.63 16.55 -2.77
N LEU A 56 -0.56 17.05 -3.99
CA LEU A 56 0.62 17.75 -4.51
C LEU A 56 0.53 19.25 -4.20
N ASP A 57 1.45 19.73 -3.36
CA ASP A 57 1.69 21.15 -3.13
C ASP A 57 2.60 21.68 -4.26
N PRO A 58 2.24 22.79 -4.94
CA PRO A 58 3.04 23.31 -6.04
C PRO A 58 4.43 23.82 -5.62
N GLU A 59 4.63 24.18 -4.34
CA GLU A 59 5.90 24.69 -3.82
C GLU A 59 6.67 23.61 -3.06
N GLU A 60 5.97 22.82 -2.24
CA GLU A 60 6.59 21.87 -1.30
C GLU A 60 6.58 20.41 -1.80
N GLY A 61 5.97 20.17 -2.97
CA GLY A 61 5.84 18.84 -3.55
C GLY A 61 4.78 17.97 -2.87
N ILE A 62 4.91 16.65 -3.00
CA ILE A 62 3.90 15.72 -2.50
C ILE A 62 3.86 15.74 -0.96
N ARG A 63 2.64 15.75 -0.42
CA ARG A 63 2.39 15.66 1.02
C ARG A 63 1.59 14.41 1.34
N PHE A 64 2.02 13.67 2.35
CA PHE A 64 1.33 12.50 2.86
C PHE A 64 0.53 12.91 4.09
N ARG A 65 -0.81 12.87 4.01
CA ARG A 65 -1.70 13.33 5.09
C ARG A 65 -1.36 14.74 5.62
N GLY A 66 -0.87 15.61 4.73
CA GLY A 66 -0.46 16.99 5.05
C GLY A 66 1.01 17.18 5.41
N TYR A 67 1.74 16.10 5.73
CA TYR A 67 3.17 16.15 6.04
C TYR A 67 4.01 16.17 4.77
N THR A 68 5.02 17.04 4.71
CA THR A 68 6.04 16.97 3.64
C THR A 68 6.90 15.72 3.78
N ILE A 69 7.64 15.34 2.73
CA ILE A 69 8.59 14.23 2.80
C ILE A 69 9.60 14.40 3.95
N PRO A 70 10.29 15.56 4.12
CA PRO A 70 11.19 15.76 5.25
C PRO A 70 10.50 15.60 6.62
N GLU A 71 9.26 16.09 6.77
CA GLU A 71 8.50 15.91 8.00
C GLU A 71 8.17 14.45 8.29
N CYS A 72 7.79 13.68 7.25
CA CYS A 72 7.55 12.24 7.38
C CYS A 72 8.83 11.53 7.82
N LEU A 73 9.96 11.77 7.14
CA LEU A 73 11.23 11.11 7.45
C LEU A 73 11.78 11.45 8.85
N ALA A 74 11.44 12.64 9.36
CA ALA A 74 11.83 13.09 10.69
C ALA A 74 10.91 12.56 11.81
N LYS A 75 9.60 12.47 11.56
CA LYS A 75 8.59 12.10 12.57
C LYS A 75 8.29 10.61 12.62
N LEU A 76 8.46 9.90 11.50
CA LEU A 76 8.19 8.48 11.47
C LEU A 76 9.22 7.70 12.29
N PRO A 77 8.78 6.71 13.08
CA PRO A 77 9.65 5.86 13.88
C PRO A 77 10.58 5.01 13.00
N LYS A 78 11.74 4.66 13.56
CA LYS A 78 12.81 3.93 12.88
C LYS A 78 13.23 2.73 13.71
N LYS A 79 13.73 1.68 13.06
CA LYS A 79 14.36 0.56 13.78
C LYS A 79 15.63 1.04 14.47
N SER A 80 15.94 0.48 15.64
CA SER A 80 17.20 0.79 16.32
C SER A 80 18.38 0.48 15.40
N GLY A 81 19.24 1.48 15.16
CA GLY A 81 20.37 1.39 14.25
C GLY A 81 20.06 1.67 12.77
N ALA A 82 18.79 1.89 12.40
CA ALA A 82 18.42 2.25 11.03
C ALA A 82 18.40 3.77 10.80
N GLU A 83 18.73 4.20 9.58
CA GLU A 83 18.69 5.61 9.18
C GLU A 83 17.32 6.02 8.65
N MET A 84 16.64 5.11 7.95
CA MET A 84 15.33 5.33 7.34
C MET A 84 14.19 4.77 8.21
N PRO A 85 12.99 5.39 8.17
CA PRO A 85 11.86 4.94 8.96
C PRO A 85 11.25 3.63 8.46
N TYR A 86 10.43 3.03 9.32
CA TYR A 86 9.63 1.87 8.97
C TYR A 86 8.66 2.20 7.83
N VAL A 87 8.59 1.34 6.82
CA VAL A 87 7.58 1.41 5.75
C VAL A 87 6.19 1.18 6.35
N GLU A 88 6.11 0.31 7.34
CA GLU A 88 4.93 0.02 8.15
C GLU A 88 4.39 1.28 8.85
N GLY A 89 5.30 2.13 9.36
CA GLY A 89 4.93 3.39 9.98
C GLY A 89 4.38 4.41 9.01
N HIS A 90 4.96 4.45 7.81
CA HIS A 90 4.42 5.25 6.72
C HIS A 90 3.03 4.78 6.30
N PHE A 91 2.82 3.47 6.15
CA PHE A 91 1.50 2.90 5.84
C PHE A 91 0.45 3.21 6.92
N TYR A 92 0.85 3.14 8.20
CA TYR A 92 -0.02 3.55 9.32
C TYR A 92 -0.44 5.02 9.20
N LEU A 93 0.51 5.92 8.91
CA LEU A 93 0.22 7.33 8.64
C LEU A 93 -0.79 7.45 7.49
N LEU A 94 -0.55 6.78 6.36
CA LEU A 94 -1.45 6.86 5.21
C LEU A 94 -2.88 6.41 5.55
N LEU A 95 -3.07 5.35 6.34
CA LEU A 95 -4.43 4.89 6.69
C LEU A 95 -5.10 5.71 7.80
N THR A 96 -4.35 6.17 8.81
CA THR A 96 -4.94 6.82 9.99
C THR A 96 -4.87 8.34 9.98
N GLY A 97 -3.92 8.93 9.25
CA GLY A 97 -3.55 10.34 9.36
C GLY A 97 -2.71 10.69 10.59
N ASP A 98 -2.38 9.71 11.45
CA ASP A 98 -1.63 9.94 12.69
C ASP A 98 -0.19 9.43 12.55
N ILE A 99 0.77 10.10 13.19
CA ILE A 99 2.12 9.54 13.37
C ILE A 99 2.05 8.41 14.40
N PRO A 100 2.48 7.18 14.05
CA PRO A 100 2.40 6.04 14.95
C PRO A 100 3.35 6.18 16.15
N THR A 101 2.92 5.67 17.30
CA THR A 101 3.80 5.46 18.46
C THR A 101 4.63 4.18 18.27
N GLU A 102 5.69 4.00 19.07
CA GLU A 102 6.50 2.76 19.07
C GLU A 102 5.65 1.50 19.29
N SER A 103 4.62 1.59 20.14
CA SER A 103 3.69 0.48 20.36
C SER A 103 2.82 0.20 19.13
N ASP A 104 2.40 1.23 18.40
CA ASP A 104 1.59 1.06 17.18
C ASP A 104 2.44 0.39 16.09
N ILE A 105 3.68 0.84 15.91
CA ILE A 105 4.59 0.23 14.94
C ILE A 105 4.84 -1.23 15.23
N LYS A 106 5.12 -1.57 16.49
CA LYS A 106 5.36 -2.96 16.84
C LYS A 106 4.19 -3.85 16.46
N ASP A 107 2.95 -3.38 16.67
CA ASP A 107 1.74 -4.10 16.24
C ASP A 107 1.70 -4.30 14.72
N VAL A 108 1.98 -3.25 13.94
CA VAL A 108 1.95 -3.33 12.46
C VAL A 108 3.06 -4.24 11.92
N VAL A 109 4.30 -4.12 12.42
CA VAL A 109 5.43 -4.96 12.01
C VAL A 109 5.15 -6.43 12.32
N ASP A 110 4.66 -6.73 13.53
CA ASP A 110 4.30 -8.10 13.93
C ASP A 110 3.12 -8.64 13.10
N ASP A 111 2.16 -7.80 12.72
CA ASP A 111 1.02 -8.19 11.88
C ASP A 111 1.45 -8.49 10.43
N PHE A 112 2.29 -7.64 9.83
CA PHE A 112 2.87 -7.88 8.51
C PHE A 112 3.69 -9.17 8.47
N ALA A 113 4.53 -9.41 9.48
CA ALA A 113 5.30 -10.64 9.57
C ALA A 113 4.40 -11.89 9.54
N LYS A 114 3.26 -11.88 10.23
CA LYS A 114 2.29 -13.00 10.25
C LYS A 114 1.58 -13.21 8.90
N ARG A 115 1.34 -12.12 8.16
CA ARG A 115 0.60 -12.14 6.88
C ARG A 115 1.48 -12.43 5.66
N SER A 116 2.80 -12.30 5.80
CA SER A 116 3.75 -12.31 4.69
C SER A 116 3.82 -13.63 3.92
N LYS A 117 3.37 -14.75 4.49
CA LYS A 117 3.44 -16.07 3.85
C LYS A 117 2.67 -16.13 2.53
N VAL A 118 3.39 -16.30 1.43
CA VAL A 118 2.81 -16.56 0.11
C VAL A 118 2.49 -18.06 -0.06
N PRO A 119 1.28 -18.43 -0.53
CA PRO A 119 0.96 -19.83 -0.85
C PRO A 119 1.83 -20.39 -1.98
N GLN A 120 2.27 -21.66 -1.85
CA GLN A 120 3.17 -22.31 -2.81
C GLN A 120 2.67 -22.27 -4.27
N TYR A 121 1.35 -22.39 -4.48
CA TYR A 121 0.76 -22.39 -5.82
C TYR A 121 1.04 -21.09 -6.61
N VAL A 122 1.28 -19.97 -5.92
CA VAL A 122 1.64 -18.70 -6.55
C VAL A 122 3.03 -18.79 -7.19
N PHE A 123 3.99 -19.38 -6.48
CA PHE A 123 5.34 -19.60 -7.01
C PHE A 123 5.37 -20.64 -8.12
N ASP A 124 4.57 -21.71 -7.98
CA ASP A 124 4.45 -22.74 -9.01
C ASP A 124 3.88 -22.16 -10.31
N MET A 125 2.89 -21.26 -10.20
CA MET A 125 2.35 -20.53 -11.33
C MET A 125 3.41 -19.62 -11.98
N ILE A 126 4.20 -18.87 -11.21
CA ILE A 126 5.30 -18.05 -11.77
C ILE A 126 6.32 -18.91 -12.50
N ARG A 127 6.70 -20.08 -11.95
CA ARG A 127 7.63 -21.02 -12.60
C ARG A 127 7.08 -21.65 -13.87
N ALA A 128 5.76 -21.78 -13.98
CA ALA A 128 5.12 -22.26 -15.21
C ALA A 128 5.17 -21.22 -16.35
N MET A 129 5.41 -19.94 -16.05
CA MET A 129 5.58 -18.90 -17.05
C MET A 129 6.97 -18.97 -17.70
N HIS A 130 7.04 -18.63 -18.99
CA HIS A 130 8.32 -18.55 -19.69
C HIS A 130 9.26 -17.54 -18.99
N LYS A 131 10.55 -17.88 -18.86
CA LYS A 131 11.51 -17.05 -18.12
C LYS A 131 11.64 -15.64 -18.69
N ASP A 132 11.41 -15.45 -19.99
CA ASP A 132 11.44 -14.14 -20.65
C ASP A 132 10.17 -13.31 -20.46
N THR A 133 9.10 -13.85 -19.86
CA THR A 133 7.88 -13.08 -19.59
C THR A 133 8.21 -11.85 -18.73
N HIS A 134 7.67 -10.69 -19.08
CA HIS A 134 7.97 -9.42 -18.42
C HIS A 134 7.70 -9.52 -16.90
N PRO A 135 8.59 -8.99 -16.01
CA PRO A 135 8.44 -9.14 -14.56
C PRO A 135 7.11 -8.58 -14.04
N MET A 136 6.62 -7.47 -14.60
CA MET A 136 5.29 -6.95 -14.22
C MET A 136 4.14 -7.87 -14.63
N THR A 137 4.27 -8.64 -15.73
CA THR A 137 3.26 -9.64 -16.10
C THR A 137 3.24 -10.79 -15.11
N MET A 138 4.42 -11.26 -14.68
CA MET A 138 4.52 -12.29 -13.63
C MET A 138 3.96 -11.77 -12.30
N PHE A 139 4.28 -10.53 -11.93
CA PHE A 139 3.82 -9.90 -10.69
C PHE A 139 2.30 -9.73 -10.67
N ASN A 140 1.71 -9.19 -11.74
CA ASN A 140 0.26 -9.03 -11.85
C ASN A 140 -0.47 -10.39 -11.84
N ALA A 141 0.06 -11.39 -12.55
CA ALA A 141 -0.51 -12.74 -12.50
C ALA A 141 -0.48 -13.32 -11.08
N ALA A 142 0.60 -13.09 -10.33
CA ALA A 142 0.73 -13.57 -8.96
C ALA A 142 -0.28 -12.88 -8.02
N VAL A 143 -0.47 -11.56 -8.17
CA VAL A 143 -1.50 -10.81 -7.44
C VAL A 143 -2.90 -11.33 -7.77
N LEU A 144 -3.20 -11.60 -9.05
CA LEU A 144 -4.48 -12.19 -9.45
C LEU A 144 -4.68 -13.60 -8.86
N ALA A 145 -3.63 -14.41 -8.80
CA ALA A 145 -3.69 -15.75 -8.20
C ALA A 145 -3.95 -15.71 -6.67
N LEU A 146 -3.52 -14.64 -5.99
CA LEU A 146 -3.83 -14.42 -4.57
C LEU A 146 -5.30 -14.09 -4.31
N GLN A 147 -6.11 -13.75 -5.33
CA GLN A 147 -7.53 -13.43 -5.16
C GLN A 147 -8.32 -14.57 -4.50
N LYS A 148 -7.90 -15.83 -4.69
CA LYS A 148 -8.48 -17.00 -4.02
C LYS A 148 -8.40 -16.90 -2.49
N GLU A 149 -7.42 -16.18 -1.94
CA GLU A 149 -7.24 -15.98 -0.51
C GLU A 149 -8.02 -14.78 0.04
N SER A 150 -8.90 -14.15 -0.77
CA SER A 150 -9.71 -13.01 -0.34
C SER A 150 -10.69 -13.39 0.77
N GLU A 151 -10.69 -12.60 1.83
CA GLU A 151 -11.68 -12.62 2.90
C GLU A 151 -12.92 -11.79 2.56
N PHE A 152 -12.78 -10.78 1.69
CA PHE A 152 -13.87 -9.92 1.27
C PHE A 152 -14.93 -10.67 0.45
N VAL A 153 -14.50 -11.41 -0.58
CA VAL A 153 -15.40 -12.10 -1.53
C VAL A 153 -16.41 -13.03 -0.85
N PRO A 154 -16.01 -13.97 0.03
CA PRO A 154 -16.98 -14.85 0.68
C PRO A 154 -17.95 -14.09 1.59
N LYS A 155 -17.49 -13.06 2.31
CA LYS A 155 -18.33 -12.24 3.19
C LYS A 155 -19.33 -11.38 2.40
N TYR A 156 -18.89 -10.83 1.27
CA TYR A 156 -19.76 -10.10 0.35
C TYR A 156 -20.87 -11.00 -0.19
N ASN A 157 -20.52 -12.20 -0.67
CA ASN A 157 -21.47 -13.18 -1.20
C ASN A 157 -22.47 -13.67 -0.13
N ALA A 158 -22.10 -13.62 1.15
CA ALA A 158 -22.97 -13.94 2.27
C ALA A 158 -23.93 -12.79 2.67
N GLY A 159 -23.89 -11.63 1.98
CA GLY A 159 -24.81 -10.53 2.22
C GLY A 159 -24.39 -9.54 3.32
N MET A 160 -23.07 -9.32 3.48
CA MET A 160 -22.53 -8.31 4.40
C MET A 160 -23.11 -6.91 4.15
N SER A 161 -23.33 -6.14 5.22
CA SER A 161 -23.74 -4.74 5.11
C SER A 161 -22.67 -3.88 4.43
N LYS A 162 -23.11 -2.94 3.58
CA LYS A 162 -22.23 -1.93 2.97
C LYS A 162 -21.39 -1.16 4.00
N MET A 163 -21.93 -0.97 5.20
CA MET A 163 -21.23 -0.27 6.28
C MET A 163 -20.04 -1.06 6.84
N ASP A 164 -19.94 -2.34 6.53
CA ASP A 164 -18.91 -3.24 7.05
C ASP A 164 -17.91 -3.65 5.98
N TYR A 165 -18.07 -3.21 4.73
CA TYR A 165 -17.15 -3.54 3.62
C TYR A 165 -15.67 -3.21 3.91
N TRP A 166 -15.42 -2.15 4.66
CA TRP A 166 -14.06 -1.74 5.03
C TRP A 166 -13.34 -2.81 5.86
N ASP A 167 -14.07 -3.62 6.65
CA ASP A 167 -13.51 -4.56 7.61
C ASP A 167 -12.74 -5.70 6.92
N PRO A 168 -13.32 -6.48 5.98
CA PRO A 168 -12.56 -7.46 5.23
C PRO A 168 -11.71 -6.85 4.11
N PHE A 169 -12.05 -5.66 3.61
CA PHE A 169 -11.19 -4.95 2.67
C PHE A 169 -9.84 -4.58 3.31
N PHE A 170 -9.86 -4.18 4.58
CA PHE A 170 -8.64 -3.98 5.37
C PHE A 170 -7.83 -5.28 5.48
N GLU A 171 -8.46 -6.40 5.82
CA GLU A 171 -7.76 -7.70 5.91
C GLU A 171 -7.10 -8.08 4.59
N ASP A 172 -7.81 -7.98 3.47
CA ASP A 172 -7.27 -8.28 2.14
C ASP A 172 -6.15 -7.33 1.75
N SER A 173 -6.27 -6.04 2.06
CA SER A 173 -5.23 -5.05 1.78
C SER A 173 -3.95 -5.31 2.57
N MET A 174 -4.07 -5.62 3.87
CA MET A 174 -2.94 -5.99 4.73
C MET A 174 -2.29 -7.30 4.28
N ASN A 175 -3.12 -8.31 3.96
CA ASN A 175 -2.68 -9.61 3.47
C ASN A 175 -1.92 -9.49 2.14
N LEU A 176 -2.43 -8.68 1.22
CA LEU A 176 -1.79 -8.45 -0.07
C LEU A 176 -0.46 -7.72 0.12
N LEU A 177 -0.47 -6.57 0.80
CA LEU A 177 0.72 -5.73 0.97
C LEU A 177 1.88 -6.50 1.63
N ALA A 178 1.60 -7.30 2.66
CA ALA A 178 2.62 -8.13 3.33
C ALA A 178 3.26 -9.19 2.42
N LYS A 179 2.56 -9.65 1.38
CA LYS A 179 3.01 -10.69 0.44
C LYS A 179 3.75 -10.12 -0.78
N LEU A 180 3.53 -8.86 -1.14
CA LEU A 180 4.13 -8.25 -2.34
C LEU A 180 5.67 -8.31 -2.36
N PRO A 181 6.40 -8.05 -1.25
CA PRO A 181 7.87 -8.12 -1.26
C PRO A 181 8.41 -9.50 -1.59
N GLU A 182 7.81 -10.56 -1.04
CA GLU A 182 8.24 -11.95 -1.28
C GLU A 182 8.01 -12.32 -2.75
N ILE A 183 6.86 -11.95 -3.33
CA ILE A 183 6.56 -12.18 -4.75
C ILE A 183 7.55 -11.43 -5.64
N ALA A 184 7.78 -10.15 -5.37
CA ALA A 184 8.69 -9.33 -6.18
C ALA A 184 10.13 -9.86 -6.12
N ALA A 185 10.61 -10.19 -4.92
CA ALA A 185 11.94 -10.78 -4.73
C ALA A 185 12.04 -12.15 -5.41
N PHE A 186 11.02 -13.00 -5.28
CA PHE A 186 10.97 -14.29 -5.97
C PHE A 186 11.11 -14.13 -7.49
N ILE A 187 10.35 -13.23 -8.11
CA ILE A 187 10.43 -12.95 -9.55
C ILE A 187 11.84 -12.48 -9.94
N TYR A 188 12.44 -11.60 -9.15
CA TYR A 188 13.81 -11.14 -9.38
C TYR A 188 14.82 -12.30 -9.33
N ARG A 189 14.74 -13.16 -8.31
CA ARG A 189 15.63 -14.32 -8.16
C ARG A 189 15.41 -15.37 -9.27
N TYR A 190 14.15 -15.63 -9.62
CA TYR A 190 13.76 -16.52 -10.72
C TYR A 190 14.36 -16.06 -12.05
N LYS A 191 14.15 -14.79 -12.41
CA LYS A 191 14.60 -14.24 -13.69
C LYS A 191 16.11 -14.05 -13.76
N TYR A 192 16.70 -13.46 -12.72
CA TYR A 192 18.05 -12.90 -12.80
C TYR A 192 19.10 -13.62 -11.95
N LYS A 193 18.68 -14.51 -11.03
CA LYS A 193 19.58 -15.24 -10.11
C LYS A 193 19.42 -16.76 -10.17
N GLY A 194 18.85 -17.26 -11.27
CA GLY A 194 18.78 -18.70 -11.53
C GLY A 194 17.82 -19.48 -10.64
N ASP A 195 16.68 -18.87 -10.25
CA ASP A 195 15.67 -19.52 -9.37
C ASP A 195 16.25 -19.95 -8.01
N THR A 196 17.10 -19.09 -7.44
CA THR A 196 17.66 -19.26 -6.10
C THR A 196 16.93 -18.35 -5.12
N ALA A 197 15.67 -18.68 -4.81
CA ALA A 197 14.86 -17.91 -3.86
C ALA A 197 15.50 -17.90 -2.46
N ILE A 198 15.42 -16.75 -1.78
CA ILE A 198 15.87 -16.55 -0.40
C ILE A 198 14.61 -16.39 0.45
N ALA A 199 14.51 -17.15 1.55
CA ALA A 199 13.36 -17.09 2.44
C ALA A 199 13.29 -15.76 3.19
N PRO A 200 12.08 -15.26 3.51
CA PRO A 200 11.92 -14.11 4.38
C PRO A 200 12.47 -14.38 5.78
N ASP A 201 13.05 -13.35 6.41
CA ASP A 201 13.44 -13.38 7.83
C ASP A 201 12.35 -12.68 8.66
N PRO A 202 11.66 -13.39 9.58
CA PRO A 202 10.58 -12.83 10.40
C PRO A 202 11.04 -11.76 11.40
N ASN A 203 12.36 -11.57 11.60
CA ASN A 203 12.90 -10.56 12.51
C ASN A 203 13.23 -9.23 11.80
N LEU A 204 13.09 -9.18 10.48
CA LEU A 204 13.33 -7.98 9.67
C LEU A 204 12.02 -7.23 9.40
N ASP A 205 12.11 -5.90 9.38
CA ASP A 205 11.02 -5.04 8.92
C ASP A 205 10.83 -5.13 7.40
N PHE A 206 9.72 -4.60 6.88
CA PHE A 206 9.30 -4.71 5.50
C PHE A 206 10.41 -4.38 4.48
N GLY A 207 11.12 -3.25 4.69
CA GLY A 207 12.22 -2.84 3.81
C GLY A 207 13.41 -3.80 3.90
N ALA A 208 13.91 -4.05 5.12
CA ALA A 208 15.04 -4.95 5.30
C ALA A 208 14.76 -6.38 4.84
N ASN A 209 13.55 -6.89 5.05
CA ASN A 209 13.19 -8.24 4.64
C ASN A 209 13.14 -8.34 3.10
N PHE A 210 12.66 -7.29 2.42
CA PHE A 210 12.77 -7.21 0.96
C PHE A 210 14.23 -7.23 0.49
N ALA A 211 15.11 -6.44 1.09
CA ALA A 211 16.55 -6.45 0.77
C ALA A 211 17.20 -7.83 0.98
N ASN A 212 16.89 -8.50 2.09
CA ASN A 212 17.31 -9.86 2.37
C ASN A 212 16.85 -10.84 1.27
N MET A 213 15.56 -10.83 0.91
CA MET A 213 15.03 -11.74 -0.12
C MET A 213 15.58 -11.45 -1.52
N MET A 214 15.93 -10.20 -1.82
CA MET A 214 16.64 -9.82 -3.04
C MET A 214 18.07 -10.39 -3.06
N GLY A 215 18.66 -10.65 -1.87
CA GLY A 215 20.03 -11.10 -1.68
C GLY A 215 21.03 -9.99 -1.98
N ILE A 216 20.73 -8.77 -1.52
CA ILE A 216 21.57 -7.58 -1.68
C ILE A 216 21.90 -7.05 -0.28
N ASP A 217 23.20 -6.92 -0.01
CA ASP A 217 23.71 -6.51 1.30
C ASP A 217 23.44 -5.03 1.60
N SER A 218 23.64 -4.65 2.86
CA SER A 218 23.60 -3.27 3.31
C SER A 218 24.53 -2.37 2.46
N PRO A 219 24.12 -1.14 2.11
CA PRO A 219 22.99 -0.36 2.64
C PRO A 219 21.68 -0.50 1.84
N TYR A 220 21.47 -1.59 1.10
CA TYR A 220 20.26 -1.73 0.28
C TYR A 220 18.97 -1.80 1.11
N ASP A 221 19.05 -2.25 2.37
CA ASP A 221 17.94 -2.22 3.31
C ASP A 221 17.46 -0.78 3.59
N GLU A 222 18.38 0.17 3.82
CA GLU A 222 18.04 1.59 3.98
C GLU A 222 17.43 2.18 2.70
N ILE A 223 18.02 1.86 1.55
CA ILE A 223 17.51 2.33 0.26
C ILE A 223 16.10 1.79 0.02
N SER A 224 15.85 0.52 0.35
CA SER A 224 14.54 -0.09 0.16
C SER A 224 13.46 0.58 1.03
N ARG A 225 13.75 0.87 2.31
CA ARG A 225 12.84 1.61 3.21
C ARG A 225 12.48 2.97 2.62
N LEU A 226 13.50 3.74 2.24
CA LEU A 226 13.29 5.06 1.63
C LEU A 226 12.49 4.96 0.33
N TYR A 227 12.86 4.01 -0.54
CA TYR A 227 12.23 3.84 -1.83
C TYR A 227 10.72 3.55 -1.70
N PHE A 228 10.35 2.62 -0.83
CA PHE A 228 8.94 2.29 -0.58
C PHE A 228 8.15 3.47 -0.02
N ILE A 229 8.75 4.29 0.85
CA ILE A 229 8.10 5.47 1.42
C ILE A 229 7.87 6.53 0.34
N LEU A 230 8.90 6.88 -0.43
CA LEU A 230 8.83 7.95 -1.43
C LEU A 230 7.87 7.63 -2.59
N HIS A 231 7.73 6.35 -2.96
CA HIS A 231 6.90 5.91 -4.09
C HIS A 231 5.57 5.29 -3.65
N SER A 232 5.21 5.45 -2.37
CA SER A 232 4.01 4.83 -1.78
C SER A 232 2.70 5.37 -2.36
N ASP A 233 2.62 6.68 -2.63
CA ASP A 233 1.41 7.34 -3.11
C ASP A 233 1.75 8.66 -3.83
N HIS A 234 0.97 9.04 -4.84
CA HIS A 234 1.10 10.33 -5.52
C HIS A 234 -0.24 10.76 -6.15
N GLU A 235 -1.15 11.18 -5.29
CA GLU A 235 -2.55 11.50 -5.62
C GLU A 235 -3.28 10.33 -6.30
N SER A 236 -4.48 10.60 -6.82
CA SER A 236 -5.34 9.59 -7.48
C SER A 236 -5.43 9.75 -9.00
N GLY A 237 -4.81 10.79 -9.58
CA GLY A 237 -4.90 11.06 -11.02
C GLY A 237 -4.00 10.17 -11.89
N ASN A 238 -3.01 9.50 -11.30
CA ASN A 238 -2.15 8.56 -12.01
C ASN A 238 -2.90 7.25 -12.33
N VAL A 239 -2.52 6.59 -13.42
CA VAL A 239 -3.25 5.41 -13.93
C VAL A 239 -3.27 4.26 -12.92
N SER A 240 -2.17 4.03 -12.19
CA SER A 240 -2.08 2.94 -11.20
C SER A 240 -3.05 3.10 -10.03
N ALA A 241 -3.28 4.33 -9.55
CA ALA A 241 -4.20 4.60 -8.44
C ALA A 241 -5.67 4.72 -8.89
N HIS A 242 -5.91 5.17 -10.13
CA HIS A 242 -7.27 5.32 -10.67
C HIS A 242 -7.87 3.99 -11.17
N THR A 243 -7.04 3.01 -11.56
CA THR A 243 -7.50 1.68 -12.02
C THR A 243 -8.03 0.83 -10.88
#